data_AF-A0AAJ5FM09-F1
#
_entry.id   AF-A0AAJ5FM09-F1
#
_cell.length_a   1.000
_cell.length_b   1.000
_cell.length_c   1.000
_cell.angle_alpha   90.00
_cell.angle_beta   90.00
_cell.angle_gamma   90.00
#
_symmetry.space_group_name_H-M   'P 1'
#
loop_
_entity.id
_entity.type
_entity.pdbx_description
1 polymer ?
#
loop_
_entity_poly.entity_id
_entity_poly.type
_entity_poly.pdbx_seq_one_letter_code
_entity_poly.pdbx_strand_id
1 'polypeptide(L)' 'MTNEELFEQAEELTRAWESLKVSIDDLSMTNAIVKHDSYWCNYFFNSHQSSNLESNLANIADIMLKVSNAICPEE' A
#
# COMPACT_ATOMS: atom_id res chain seq x y z
N MET A 1 -9.48 -24.18 -5.11
CA MET A 1 -8.97 -23.62 -3.86
C MET A 1 -9.55 -24.38 -2.69
N THR A 2 -8.75 -24.71 -1.68
CA THR A 2 -9.16 -25.31 -0.40
C THR A 2 -9.55 -24.23 0.62
N ASN A 3 -10.15 -24.62 1.75
CA ASN A 3 -10.46 -23.67 2.82
C ASN A 3 -9.21 -23.07 3.47
N GLU A 4 -8.12 -23.85 3.53
CA GLU A 4 -6.84 -23.40 4.06
C GLU A 4 -6.21 -22.36 3.14
N GLU A 5 -6.19 -22.62 1.84
CA GLU A 5 -5.73 -21.67 0.82
C GLU A 5 -6.58 -20.38 0.85
N LEU A 6 -7.90 -20.48 0.97
CA LEU A 6 -8.79 -19.30 1.11
C LEU A 6 -8.45 -18.47 2.35
N PHE A 7 -8.13 -19.12 3.46
CA PHE A 7 -7.76 -18.44 4.71
C PHE A 7 -6.42 -17.70 4.55
N GLU A 8 -5.42 -18.32 3.93
CA GLU A 8 -4.14 -17.68 3.62
C GLU A 8 -4.31 -16.45 2.73
N GLN A 9 -5.13 -16.55 1.68
CA GLN A 9 -5.43 -15.40 0.81
C GLN A 9 -6.11 -14.25 1.58
N ALA A 10 -7.00 -14.57 2.54
CA ALA A 10 -7.64 -13.57 3.37
C ALA A 10 -6.65 -12.89 4.34
N GLU A 11 -5.68 -13.63 4.89
CA GLU A 11 -4.60 -13.04 5.70
C GLU A 11 -3.71 -12.11 4.89
N GLU A 12 -3.31 -12.52 3.68
CA GLU A 12 -2.51 -11.67 2.78
C GLU A 12 -3.24 -10.37 2.42
N LEU A 13 -4.53 -10.47 2.09
CA LEU A 13 -5.35 -9.30 1.81
C LEU A 13 -5.48 -8.37 3.03
N THR A 14 -5.61 -8.94 4.23
CA THR A 14 -5.67 -8.17 5.48
C THR A 14 -4.36 -7.40 5.70
N ARG A 15 -3.20 -8.04 5.53
CA ARG A 15 -1.89 -7.38 5.66
C ARG A 15 -1.71 -6.27 4.61
N ALA A 16 -2.12 -6.50 3.37
CA ALA A 16 -2.07 -5.49 2.32
C ALA A 16 -2.96 -4.28 2.65
N TRP A 17 -4.16 -4.52 3.19
CA TRP A 17 -5.06 -3.46 3.62
C TRP A 17 -4.53 -2.64 4.80
N GLU A 18 -3.91 -3.29 5.80
CA GLU A 18 -3.25 -2.59 6.91
C GLU A 18 -2.10 -1.72 6.42
N SER A 19 -1.28 -2.21 5.48
CA SER A 19 -0.21 -1.43 4.86
C SER A 19 -0.73 -0.23 4.06
N LEU A 20 -1.86 -0.41 3.36
CA LEU A 20 -2.51 0.67 2.62
C LEU A 20 -2.98 1.80 3.54
N LYS A 21 -3.56 1.46 4.71
CA LYS A 21 -3.97 2.46 5.70
C LYS A 21 -2.80 3.32 6.17
N VAL A 22 -1.68 2.71 6.52
CA VAL A 22 -0.47 3.43 6.93
C VAL A 22 0.02 4.37 5.81
N SER A 23 -0.04 3.91 4.56
CA SER A 23 0.33 4.72 3.40
C SER A 23 -0.60 5.93 3.19
N ILE A 24 -1.90 5.76 3.43
CA ILE A 24 -2.89 6.85 3.39
C ILE A 24 -2.66 7.85 4.52
N ASP A 25 -2.35 7.38 5.73
CA ASP A 25 -2.06 8.23 6.88
C ASP A 25 -0.78 9.05 6.65
N ASP A 26 0.27 8.44 6.08
CA ASP A 26 1.52 9.12 5.72
C ASP A 26 1.30 10.22 4.66
N LEU A 27 0.53 9.93 3.62
CA LEU A 27 0.14 10.91 2.60
C LEU A 27 -0.70 12.04 3.20
N SER A 28 -1.61 11.73 4.12
CA SER A 28 -2.45 12.72 4.79
C SER A 28 -1.63 13.65 5.68
N MET A 29 -0.67 13.09 6.44
CA MET A 29 0.28 13.85 7.23
C MET A 29 1.13 14.76 6.35
N THR A 30 1.73 14.20 5.30
CA THR A 30 2.56 14.95 4.35
C THR A 30 1.77 16.11 3.73
N ASN A 31 0.54 15.86 3.26
CA ASN A 31 -0.33 16.89 2.70
C ASN A 31 -0.69 18.01 3.69
N ALA A 32 -0.82 17.68 4.99
CA ALA A 32 -1.04 18.69 6.02
C ALA A 32 0.22 19.54 6.23
N ILE A 33 1.38 18.91 6.31
CA ILE A 33 2.65 19.58 6.61
C ILE A 33 3.08 20.52 5.46
N VAL A 34 2.97 20.09 4.20
CA VAL A 34 3.42 20.87 3.04
C VAL A 34 2.66 22.18 2.85
N LYS A 35 1.45 22.30 3.42
CA LYS A 35 0.67 23.55 3.46
C LYS A 35 1.27 24.60 4.40
N HIS A 36 2.09 24.17 5.36
CA HIS A 36 2.69 25.03 6.39
C HIS A 36 4.20 25.18 6.21
N ASP A 37 4.87 24.21 5.58
CA ASP A 37 6.30 24.25 5.36
C ASP A 37 6.71 23.53 4.06
N SER A 38 7.07 24.32 3.05
CA SER A 38 7.51 23.84 1.74
C SER A 38 8.83 23.06 1.75
N TYR A 39 9.64 23.18 2.81
CA TYR A 39 10.87 22.38 2.96
C TYR A 39 10.55 20.88 3.02
N TRP A 40 9.40 20.52 3.60
CA TRP A 40 8.96 19.14 3.68
C TRP A 40 8.68 18.50 2.33
N CYS A 41 8.24 19.26 1.32
CA CYS A 41 8.14 18.74 -0.05
C CYS A 41 9.52 18.27 -0.52
N ASN A 42 10.53 19.14 -0.41
CA ASN A 42 11.88 18.80 -0.84
C ASN A 42 12.45 17.62 -0.04
N TYR A 43 12.19 17.58 1.27
CA TYR A 43 12.60 16.44 2.10
C TYR A 43 11.92 15.14 1.65
N PHE A 44 10.61 15.13 1.42
CA PHE A 44 9.85 13.95 1.00
C PHE A 44 10.38 13.31 -0.28
N PHE A 45 10.81 14.14 -1.25
CA PHE A 45 11.44 13.66 -2.47
C PHE A 45 12.92 13.29 -2.28
N ASN A 46 13.73 14.16 -1.67
CA ASN A 46 15.19 13.97 -1.57
C ASN A 46 15.60 12.88 -0.57
N SER A 47 14.75 12.57 0.42
CA SER A 47 14.97 11.48 1.39
C SER A 47 14.39 10.13 0.92
N HIS A 48 13.92 10.05 -0.32
CA HIS A 48 13.33 8.85 -0.94
C HIS A 48 12.05 8.33 -0.25
N GLN A 49 11.40 9.12 0.61
CA GLN A 49 10.09 8.75 1.18
C GLN A 49 9.03 8.56 0.10
N SER A 50 9.01 9.43 -0.91
CA SER A 50 8.17 9.26 -2.10
C SER A 50 8.38 7.92 -2.83
N SER A 51 9.63 7.51 -3.06
CA SER A 51 9.96 6.24 -3.72
C SER A 51 9.61 5.02 -2.86
N ASN A 52 9.77 5.13 -1.54
CA ASN A 52 9.36 4.07 -0.61
C ASN A 52 7.84 3.90 -0.60
N LEU A 53 7.09 5.01 -0.58
CA LEU A 53 5.64 5.01 -0.68
C LEU A 53 5.17 4.38 -1.99
N GLU A 54 5.75 4.80 -3.12
CA GLU A 54 5.46 4.23 -4.44
C GLU A 54 5.70 2.72 -4.46
N SER A 55 6.86 2.27 -3.95
CA SER A 55 7.20 0.84 -3.88
C SER A 55 6.22 0.07 -3.01
N ASN A 56 5.78 0.64 -1.88
CA ASN A 56 4.82 0.01 -0.99
C ASN A 56 3.43 -0.09 -1.65
N LEU A 57 2.96 0.96 -2.32
CA LEU A 57 1.70 0.97 -3.04
C LEU A 57 1.70 -0.04 -4.20
N ALA A 58 2.82 -0.14 -4.94
CA ALA A 58 2.97 -1.14 -5.99
C ALA A 58 2.93 -2.57 -5.44
N ASN A 59 3.59 -2.82 -4.30
CA ASN A 59 3.55 -4.13 -3.63
C ASN A 59 2.13 -4.48 -3.14
N ILE A 60 1.40 -3.52 -2.56
CA ILE A 60 -0.01 -3.70 -2.17
C ILE A 60 -0.86 -4.07 -3.38
N ALA A 61 -0.72 -3.35 -4.49
CA ALA A 61 -1.47 -3.61 -5.71
C ALA A 61 -1.19 -5.01 -6.28
N ASP A 62 0.07 -5.44 -6.28
CA ASP A 62 0.48 -6.78 -6.71
C ASP A 62 -0.13 -7.88 -5.83
N ILE A 63 -0.11 -7.71 -4.50
CA ILE A 63 -0.76 -8.65 -3.56
C ILE A 63 -2.26 -8.71 -3.82
N MET A 64 -2.94 -7.57 -3.94
CA MET A 64 -4.38 -7.53 -4.20
C MET A 64 -4.73 -8.22 -5.52
N LEU A 65 -3.93 -8.03 -6.57
CA LEU A 65 -4.12 -8.70 -7.86
C LEU A 65 -3.90 -10.20 -7.75
N LYS A 66 -2.84 -10.65 -7.07
CA LYS A 66 -2.57 -12.08 -6.83
C LYS A 66 -3.71 -12.76 -6.08
N VAL A 67 -4.17 -12.14 -4.98
CA VAL A 67 -5.31 -12.64 -4.20
C VAL A 67 -6.58 -12.68 -5.05
N SER A 68 -6.85 -11.62 -5.83
CA SER A 68 -8.00 -11.58 -6.74
C SER A 68 -7.95 -12.72 -7.76
N ASN A 69 -6.82 -12.93 -8.42
CA ASN A 69 -6.63 -13.98 -9.42
C ASN A 69 -6.65 -15.38 -8.81
N ALA A 70 -6.23 -15.53 -7.55
CA ALA A 70 -6.34 -16.81 -6.85
C ALA A 70 -7.82 -17.14 -6.60
N ILE A 71 -8.60 -16.19 -6.06
CA ILE A 71 -9.99 -16.41 -5.64
C ILE A 71 -10.94 -16.49 -6.84
N CYS A 72 -10.74 -15.61 -7.81
CA CYS A 72 -11.51 -15.52 -9.05
C CYS A 72 -10.53 -15.50 -10.22
N PRO A 73 -9.90 -16.64 -10.54
CA PRO A 73 -9.12 -16.74 -11.78
C PRO A 73 -10.05 -16.38 -12.93
N GLU A 74 -9.58 -15.54 -13.86
CA GLU A 74 -10.34 -15.21 -15.08
C GLU A 74 -10.93 -16.51 -15.67
N GLU A 75 -12.23 -16.49 -16.02
CA GLU A 75 -12.91 -17.61 -16.70
C GLU A 75 -12.17 -18.07 -17.96
#